data_AF-A0A8J2PPG5-F1
#
_entry.id   AF-A0A8J2PPG5-F1
#
_cell.length_a   1.000
_cell.length_b   1.000
_cell.length_c   1.000
_cell.angle_alpha   90.00
_cell.angle_beta   90.00
_cell.angle_gamma   90.00
#
_symmetry.space_group_name_H-M   'P 1'
#
loop_
_entity.id
_entity.type
_entity.pdbx_description
1 polymer ?
#
loop_
_entity_poly.entity_id
_entity_poly.type
_entity_poly.pdbx_seq_one_letter_code
_entity_poly.pdbx_strand_id
1 'polypeptide(L)'
;MEVKPGQVATYKHIISNTNKSMYIEQGTGSPILQVSPKQKDDTKKIFEAFKAAEKDNHFKAYLKSEVHTVKPYWHYSNCRRIMPIFLVSEEGYVFEGY
;
A
#
# COMPACT_ATOMS: atom_id res chain seq x y z
N MET A 1 -6.31 -21.32 -4.25
CA MET A 1 -5.08 -21.83 -3.61
C MET A 1 -5.30 -21.65 -2.12
N GLU A 2 -5.44 -22.73 -1.37
CA GLU A 2 -5.90 -22.71 0.03
C GLU A 2 -4.70 -22.45 0.96
N VAL A 3 -4.69 -21.32 1.66
CA VAL A 3 -3.61 -20.93 2.58
C VAL A 3 -3.89 -21.56 3.94
N LYS A 4 -2.93 -22.32 4.49
CA LYS A 4 -3.09 -22.98 5.80
C LYS A 4 -3.01 -21.95 6.95
N PRO A 5 -3.71 -22.19 8.08
CA PRO A 5 -3.65 -21.29 9.24
C PRO A 5 -2.22 -21.16 9.74
N GLY A 6 -1.73 -19.92 9.89
CA GLY A 6 -0.37 -19.62 10.35
C GLY A 6 0.68 -19.41 9.25
N GLN A 7 0.31 -19.52 7.97
CA GLN A 7 1.17 -19.10 6.86
C GLN A 7 0.80 -17.69 6.39
N VAL A 8 1.78 -16.80 6.36
CA VAL A 8 1.66 -15.47 5.77
C VAL A 8 1.55 -15.62 4.26
N ALA A 9 0.40 -15.30 3.68
CA ALA A 9 0.23 -15.29 2.24
C ALA A 9 0.97 -14.09 1.63
N THR A 10 1.93 -14.37 0.75
CA THR A 10 2.85 -13.38 0.16
C THR A 10 2.31 -12.81 -1.15
N TYR A 11 2.36 -11.48 -1.28
CA TYR A 11 1.90 -10.76 -2.47
C TYR A 11 2.95 -10.71 -3.57
N LYS A 12 3.10 -11.79 -4.35
CA LYS A 12 3.98 -11.77 -5.52
C LYS A 12 3.45 -10.93 -6.70
N HIS A 13 2.16 -10.53 -6.71
CA HIS A 13 1.48 -10.13 -7.95
C HIS A 13 0.83 -8.74 -8.01
N ILE A 14 0.71 -7.99 -6.90
CA ILE A 14 0.07 -6.64 -6.94
C ILE A 14 0.86 -5.67 -7.83
N ILE A 15 2.18 -5.86 -7.89
CA ILE A 15 3.11 -4.89 -8.47
C ILE A 15 3.28 -5.07 -9.99
N SER A 16 2.66 -6.07 -10.63
CA SER A 16 2.83 -6.26 -12.08
C SER A 16 2.19 -5.14 -12.92
N ASN A 17 1.21 -4.41 -12.38
CA ASN A 17 0.46 -3.38 -13.12
C ASN A 17 0.91 -1.94 -12.82
N THR A 18 1.81 -1.73 -11.85
CA THR A 18 2.39 -0.41 -11.58
C THR A 18 3.86 -0.39 -11.98
N ASN A 19 4.24 0.56 -12.83
CA ASN A 19 5.63 0.72 -13.22
C ASN A 19 6.46 1.15 -11.99
N LYS A 20 7.21 0.21 -11.39
CA LYS A 20 8.10 0.45 -10.25
C LYS A 20 9.11 1.58 -10.50
N SER A 21 9.37 1.95 -11.75
CA SER A 21 10.23 3.10 -12.05
C SER A 21 9.66 4.43 -11.54
N MET A 22 8.34 4.53 -11.30
CA MET A 22 7.63 5.77 -10.96
C MET A 22 7.64 6.12 -9.47
N TYR A 23 7.94 5.17 -8.58
CA TYR A 23 7.84 5.39 -7.13
C TYR A 23 8.98 4.70 -6.36
N ILE A 24 9.08 5.05 -5.08
CA ILE A 24 9.86 4.35 -4.07
C ILE A 24 8.89 3.76 -3.05
N GLU A 25 9.21 2.58 -2.52
CA GLU A 25 8.43 1.89 -1.50
C GLU A 25 9.26 1.63 -0.23
N GLN A 26 8.60 1.63 0.92
CA GLN A 26 9.19 1.28 2.22
C GLN A 26 8.20 0.47 3.06
N GLY A 27 8.68 -0.42 3.92
CA GLY A 27 7.82 -1.30 4.70
C GLY A 27 7.60 -2.67 4.05
N THR A 28 8.57 -3.15 3.29
CA THR A 28 8.64 -4.56 2.90
C THR A 28 8.83 -5.44 4.14
N GLY A 29 8.14 -6.56 4.21
CA GLY A 29 8.03 -7.43 5.40
C GLY A 29 7.06 -6.90 6.47
N SER A 30 6.25 -5.89 6.17
CA SER A 30 5.32 -5.25 7.11
C SER A 30 3.88 -5.33 6.59
N PRO A 31 2.86 -5.28 7.47
CA PRO A 31 1.47 -5.11 7.06
C PRO A 31 1.16 -3.70 6.48
N ILE A 32 2.12 -2.77 6.54
CA ILE A 32 2.00 -1.44 5.96
C ILE A 32 3.14 -1.19 4.98
N LEU A 33 2.79 -0.94 3.72
CA LEU A 33 3.72 -0.50 2.67
C LEU A 33 3.49 0.98 2.38
N GLN A 34 4.51 1.79 2.55
CA GLN A 34 4.50 3.21 2.24
C GLN A 34 5.05 3.45 0.84
N VAL A 35 4.42 4.33 0.07
CA VAL A 35 4.79 4.63 -1.31
C VAL A 35 4.93 6.14 -1.50
N SER A 36 6.09 6.55 -2.01
CA SER A 36 6.36 7.91 -2.43
C SER A 36 6.61 7.95 -3.94
N PRO A 37 5.83 8.73 -4.69
CA PRO A 37 6.12 9.03 -6.09
C PRO A 37 7.52 9.65 -6.24
N LYS A 38 8.21 9.34 -7.34
CA LYS A 38 9.47 10.03 -7.69
C LYS A 38 9.19 11.40 -8.30
N GLN A 39 8.08 11.54 -9.01
CA GLN A 39 7.56 12.82 -9.52
C GLN A 39 6.27 13.17 -8.79
N LYS A 40 6.10 14.43 -8.38
CA LYS A 40 4.95 14.85 -7.55
C LYS A 40 3.61 14.61 -8.26
N ASP A 41 3.56 14.83 -9.56
CA ASP A 41 2.34 14.74 -10.37
C ASP A 41 1.86 13.30 -10.58
N ASP A 42 2.72 12.31 -10.31
CA ASP A 42 2.37 10.89 -10.44
C ASP A 42 1.55 10.35 -9.27
N THR A 43 1.40 11.12 -8.17
CA THR A 43 0.72 10.65 -6.93
C THR A 43 -0.65 10.06 -7.22
N LYS A 44 -1.48 10.79 -7.98
CA LYS A 44 -2.84 10.36 -8.30
C LYS A 44 -2.85 9.08 -9.14
N LYS A 45 -2.03 9.04 -10.19
CA LYS A 45 -1.91 7.90 -11.10
C LYS A 45 -1.44 6.63 -10.38
N ILE A 46 -0.43 6.76 -9.51
CA ILE A 46 0.08 5.64 -8.71
C ILE A 46 -1.00 5.16 -7.72
N PHE A 47 -1.69 6.07 -7.04
CA PHE A 47 -2.77 5.74 -6.12
C PHE A 47 -3.93 5.03 -6.82
N GLU A 48 -4.40 5.53 -7.97
CA GLU A 48 -5.49 4.91 -8.74
C GLU A 48 -5.13 3.49 -9.19
N ALA A 49 -3.87 3.25 -9.57
CA ALA A 49 -3.42 1.93 -9.94
C ALA A 49 -3.43 0.95 -8.75
N PHE A 50 -2.98 1.37 -7.56
CA PHE A 50 -3.13 0.55 -6.36
C PHE A 50 -4.59 0.36 -5.96
N LYS A 51 -5.41 1.41 -6.10
CA LYS A 51 -6.85 1.36 -5.79
C LYS A 51 -7.60 0.38 -6.67
N ALA A 52 -7.23 0.30 -7.95
CA ALA A 52 -7.75 -0.71 -8.87
C ALA A 52 -7.32 -2.12 -8.45
N ALA A 53 -6.06 -2.29 -8.04
CA ALA A 53 -5.53 -3.58 -7.62
C ALA A 53 -6.12 -4.09 -6.30
N GLU A 54 -6.68 -3.23 -5.42
CA GLU A 54 -7.38 -3.66 -4.20
C GLU A 54 -8.51 -4.66 -4.47
N LYS A 55 -9.17 -4.61 -5.64
CA LYS A 55 -10.33 -5.45 -5.92
C LYS A 55 -10.02 -6.95 -5.92
N ASP A 56 -8.80 -7.28 -6.32
CA ASP A 56 -8.35 -8.65 -6.53
C ASP A 56 -7.28 -9.06 -5.50
N ASN A 57 -7.06 -8.25 -4.46
CA ASN A 57 -5.98 -8.43 -3.50
C ASN A 57 -6.39 -8.06 -2.07
N HIS A 58 -5.66 -8.60 -1.09
CA HIS A 58 -5.96 -8.48 0.34
C HIS A 58 -5.39 -7.22 1.01
N PHE A 59 -5.52 -6.06 0.37
CA PHE A 59 -5.06 -4.80 0.96
C PHE A 59 -5.97 -3.63 0.61
N LYS A 60 -5.79 -2.52 1.34
CA LYS A 60 -6.41 -1.23 1.03
C LYS A 60 -5.35 -0.14 0.89
N ALA A 61 -5.44 0.62 -0.19
CA ALA A 61 -4.66 1.82 -0.47
C ALA A 61 -5.36 3.06 0.06
N TYR A 62 -4.55 3.97 0.58
CA TYR A 62 -4.99 5.23 1.13
C TYR A 62 -4.07 6.36 0.70
N LEU A 63 -4.67 7.53 0.46
CA LEU A 63 -3.94 8.79 0.42
C LEU A 63 -3.78 9.33 1.84
N LYS A 64 -2.59 9.79 2.17
CA LYS A 64 -2.31 10.49 3.43
C LYS A 64 -3.16 11.73 3.62
N SER A 65 -3.47 12.44 2.54
CA SER A 65 -4.38 13.59 2.58
C SER A 65 -5.80 13.21 2.97
N GLU A 66 -6.24 11.96 2.78
CA GLU A 66 -7.61 11.51 3.00
C GLU A 66 -7.76 10.64 4.25
N VAL A 67 -6.66 10.07 4.76
CA VAL A 67 -6.69 9.12 5.88
C VAL A 67 -7.36 9.68 7.13
N HIS A 68 -7.22 10.98 7.39
CA HIS A 68 -7.85 11.62 8.54
C HIS A 68 -9.39 11.60 8.46
N THR A 69 -9.94 11.55 7.25
CA THR A 69 -11.39 11.46 7.02
C THR A 69 -11.86 10.00 7.11
N VAL A 70 -11.12 9.07 6.51
CA VAL A 70 -11.55 7.66 6.42
C VAL A 70 -11.15 6.80 7.63
N LYS A 71 -10.11 7.20 8.37
CA LYS A 71 -9.54 6.52 9.54
C LYS A 71 -9.09 7.56 10.60
N PRO A 72 -10.02 8.34 11.17
CA PRO A 72 -9.70 9.45 12.06
C PRO A 72 -8.91 9.03 13.31
N TYR A 73 -9.15 7.81 13.80
CA TYR A 73 -8.50 7.22 14.98
C TYR A 73 -7.06 6.77 14.74
N TRP A 74 -6.56 6.77 13.50
CA TRP A 74 -5.17 6.41 13.23
C TRP A 74 -4.18 7.55 13.48
N HIS A 75 -4.66 8.80 13.56
CA HIS A 75 -3.83 10.00 13.75
C HIS A 75 -2.63 10.07 12.77
N TYR A 76 -2.79 9.51 11.58
CA TYR A 76 -1.70 9.21 10.65
C TYR A 76 -1.38 10.39 9.70
N SER A 77 -2.32 11.32 9.51
CA SER A 77 -2.17 12.40 8.53
C SER A 77 -1.10 13.44 8.88
N ASN A 78 -0.84 13.67 10.17
CA ASN A 78 -0.01 14.79 10.64
C ASN A 78 1.48 14.43 10.87
N CYS A 79 1.97 13.32 10.32
CA CYS A 79 3.39 12.95 10.46
C CYS A 79 4.15 13.18 9.15
N ARG A 80 5.21 14.00 9.19
CA ARG A 80 6.05 14.32 8.02
C ARG A 80 6.76 13.11 7.40
N ARG A 81 7.06 12.08 8.20
CA ARG A 81 7.79 10.88 7.76
C ARG A 81 6.91 9.88 7.00
N ILE A 82 5.60 10.06 7.04
CA ILE A 82 4.66 9.18 6.35
C ILE A 82 4.54 9.63 4.90
N MET A 83 4.73 8.68 4.00
CA MET A 83 4.69 8.92 2.55
C MET A 83 3.27 9.26 2.06
N PRO A 84 3.13 9.90 0.88
CA PRO A 84 1.83 10.34 0.36
C PRO A 84 0.79 9.23 0.18
N ILE A 85 1.25 8.01 -0.13
CA ILE A 85 0.42 6.82 -0.33
C ILE A 85 0.87 5.76 0.67
N PHE A 86 -0.07 5.02 1.23
CA PHE A 86 0.25 3.81 1.98
C PHE A 86 -0.82 2.75 1.77
N LEU A 87 -0.36 1.50 1.75
CA LEU A 87 -1.16 0.30 1.59
C LEU A 87 -1.19 -0.41 2.94
N VAL A 88 -2.36 -0.89 3.34
CA VAL A 88 -2.57 -1.64 4.59
C VAL A 88 -3.08 -3.01 4.20
N SER A 89 -2.34 -4.05 4.55
CA SER A 89 -2.77 -5.43 4.33
C SER A 89 -3.92 -5.80 5.25
N GLU A 90 -4.75 -6.73 4.79
CA GLU A 90 -5.73 -7.41 5.63
C GLU A 90 -5.02 -8.31 6.65
N GLU A 91 -5.74 -8.65 7.72
CA GLU A 91 -5.23 -9.51 8.78
C GLU A 91 -4.75 -10.86 8.23
N GLY A 92 -3.56 -11.30 8.66
CA GLY A 92 -2.92 -12.54 8.19
C GLY A 92 -2.03 -12.36 6.95
N TYR A 93 -1.96 -11.17 6.36
CA TYR A 93 -1.14 -10.88 5.19
C TYR A 93 -0.06 -9.83 5.48
N VAL A 94 1.06 -9.88 4.74
CA VAL A 94 2.11 -8.84 4.77
C VAL A 94 2.60 -8.51 3.37
N PHE A 95 3.07 -7.29 3.15
CA PHE A 95 3.75 -6.93 1.91
C PHE A 95 5.15 -7.51 1.91
N GLU A 96 5.50 -8.31 0.90
CA GLU A 96 6.84 -8.84 0.72
C GLU A 96 7.57 -8.00 -0.34
N GLY A 97 8.79 -7.55 -0.01
CA GLY A 97 9.67 -6.93 -0.99
C GLY A 97 10.48 -8.00 -1.72
N TYR A 98 10.64 -7.84 -3.02
CA TYR A 98 11.64 -8.55 -3.82
C TYR A 98 12.82 -7.62 -4.07
#